data_AF-A0A6F9B5B0-F1
#
_entry.id   AF-A0A6F9B5B0-F1
#
_cell.length_a   1.000
_cell.length_b   1.000
_cell.length_c   1.000
_cell.angle_alpha   90.00
_cell.angle_beta   90.00
_cell.angle_gamma   90.00
#
_symmetry.space_group_name_H-M   'P 1'
#
loop_
_entity.id
_entity.type
_entity.pdbx_description
1 polymer ?
#
loop_
_entity_poly.entity_id
_entity_poly.type
_entity_poly.pdbx_seq_one_letter_code
_entity_poly.pdbx_strand_id
1 'polypeptide(L)'
;TVNNLISSFAEERPDCSKARCEVQFSPRCPEDSVLIEGYAPPGECCPLPSRCVCSPAGCLRKVCQPGYLNILVSKGTGKPGECCDLYECKPVFSVDCSTVECPPVQQVQCPPDSYETQVRLTADGCCTLPTRCECLPGLCSFPQCTAGSSPEVVFNGDGTPGRCCDVYECINGEFGPSRELCLALA
;
A
#
# COMPACT_ATOMS: atom_id res chain seq x y z
N THR A 1 -37.20 -37.40 15.56
CA THR A 1 -37.46 -35.95 15.70
C THR A 1 -36.14 -35.24 15.59
N VAL A 2 -35.75 -34.86 14.37
CA VAL A 2 -34.49 -34.12 14.13
C VAL A 2 -34.91 -32.66 13.99
N ASN A 3 -34.88 -31.92 15.10
CA ASN A 3 -35.18 -30.49 15.07
C ASN A 3 -33.94 -29.75 14.58
N ASN A 4 -34.05 -29.23 13.37
CA ASN A 4 -33.15 -28.26 12.76
C ASN A 4 -32.97 -27.06 13.68
N LEU A 5 -31.78 -26.92 14.28
CA LEU A 5 -31.28 -25.66 14.81
C LEU A 5 -30.56 -24.93 13.67
N ILE A 6 -31.32 -24.28 12.80
CA ILE A 6 -30.81 -23.21 11.95
C ILE A 6 -31.38 -21.92 12.55
N SER A 7 -30.79 -21.49 13.67
CA SER A 7 -31.03 -20.16 14.22
C SER A 7 -30.46 -19.14 13.27
N SER A 8 -31.38 -18.48 12.57
CA SER A 8 -31.32 -17.12 12.05
C SER A 8 -30.09 -16.29 12.45
N PHE A 9 -29.06 -16.29 11.60
CA PHE A 9 -28.37 -15.05 11.26
C PHE A 9 -29.16 -14.37 10.15
N ALA A 10 -30.40 -13.98 10.46
CA ALA A 10 -31.06 -12.99 9.63
C ALA A 10 -30.42 -11.65 10.05
N GLU A 11 -29.45 -11.17 9.26
CA GLU A 11 -29.14 -9.74 9.24
C GLU A 11 -30.48 -9.01 9.15
N GLU A 12 -30.86 -8.28 10.19
CA GLU A 12 -32.01 -7.38 10.15
C GLU A 12 -31.74 -6.37 9.03
N ARG A 13 -32.28 -6.63 7.84
CA ARG A 13 -32.22 -5.68 6.74
C ARG A 13 -32.94 -4.41 7.18
N PRO A 14 -32.27 -3.25 7.20
CA PRO A 14 -32.90 -1.99 7.58
C PRO A 14 -34.09 -1.67 6.65
N ASP A 15 -35.16 -1.08 7.18
CA ASP A 15 -36.28 -0.62 6.36
C ASP A 15 -35.89 0.62 5.55
N CYS A 16 -35.53 0.40 4.29
CA CYS A 16 -35.08 1.45 3.36
C CYS A 16 -36.21 2.11 2.58
N SER A 17 -37.48 1.84 2.89
CA SER A 17 -38.65 2.32 2.13
C SER A 17 -38.78 3.84 2.01
N LYS A 18 -38.16 4.60 2.94
CA LYS A 18 -38.14 6.07 2.96
C LYS A 18 -36.77 6.68 2.64
N ALA A 19 -35.76 5.85 2.38
CA ALA A 19 -34.41 6.33 2.13
C ALA A 19 -34.34 7.03 0.76
N ARG A 20 -33.71 8.20 0.72
CA ARG A 20 -33.34 8.90 -0.52
C ARG A 20 -31.82 9.01 -0.55
N CYS A 21 -31.20 8.25 -1.44
CA CYS A 21 -29.76 8.22 -1.58
C CYS A 21 -29.30 9.24 -2.61
N GLU A 22 -28.16 9.85 -2.34
CA GLU A 22 -27.49 10.72 -3.30
C GLU A 22 -26.92 9.87 -4.44
N VAL A 23 -27.29 10.18 -5.68
CA VAL A 23 -26.78 9.47 -6.85
C VAL A 23 -25.48 10.13 -7.27
N GLN A 24 -24.37 9.47 -6.98
CA GLN A 24 -23.06 9.83 -7.51
C GLN A 24 -22.63 8.83 -8.59
N PHE A 25 -22.22 9.34 -9.74
CA PHE A 25 -21.69 8.50 -10.82
C PHE A 25 -20.30 8.01 -10.46
N SER A 26 -20.00 6.75 -10.82
CA SER A 26 -18.67 6.20 -10.62
C SER A 26 -17.63 7.01 -11.40
N PRO A 27 -16.55 7.48 -10.75
CA PRO A 27 -15.51 8.25 -11.42
C PRO A 27 -14.73 7.36 -12.39
N ARG A 28 -14.15 7.97 -13.43
CA ARG A 28 -13.13 7.31 -14.25
C ARG A 28 -11.79 7.44 -13.55
N CYS A 29 -11.17 6.31 -13.21
CA CYS A 29 -9.88 6.31 -12.55
C CYS A 29 -8.73 6.49 -13.55
N PRO A 30 -7.66 7.21 -13.14
CA PRO A 30 -6.42 7.27 -13.90
C PRO A 30 -5.73 5.89 -13.96
N GLU A 31 -4.79 5.72 -14.90
CA GLU A 31 -4.14 4.42 -15.17
C GLU A 31 -3.37 3.84 -13.96
N ASP A 32 -2.88 4.71 -13.08
CA ASP A 32 -2.16 4.35 -11.86
C ASP A 32 -3.09 3.97 -10.69
N SER A 33 -4.41 3.88 -10.95
CA SER A 33 -5.44 3.74 -9.93
C SER A 33 -6.52 2.74 -10.36
N VAL A 34 -7.16 2.12 -9.38
CA VAL A 34 -8.26 1.18 -9.57
C VAL A 34 -9.55 1.73 -8.97
N LEU A 35 -10.68 1.48 -9.65
CA LEU A 35 -12.00 1.82 -9.14
C LEU A 35 -12.41 0.81 -8.08
N ILE A 36 -12.66 1.29 -6.87
CA ILE A 36 -13.35 0.53 -5.82
C ILE A 36 -14.82 0.93 -5.87
N GLU A 37 -15.67 -0.04 -6.18
CA GLU A 37 -17.11 0.18 -6.20
C GLU A 37 -17.65 0.48 -4.80
N GLY A 38 -18.62 1.38 -4.76
CA GLY A 38 -19.39 1.66 -3.57
C GLY A 38 -20.11 0.43 -3.04
N TYR A 39 -20.12 0.26 -1.73
CA TYR A 39 -20.92 -0.77 -1.06
C TYR A 39 -21.82 -0.13 -0.01
N ALA A 40 -22.92 -0.81 0.33
CA ALA A 40 -23.78 -0.42 1.44
C ALA A 40 -23.37 -1.22 2.69
N PRO A 41 -22.91 -0.57 3.76
CA PRO A 41 -22.64 -1.24 5.03
C PRO A 41 -23.90 -1.90 5.61
N PRO A 42 -23.77 -2.98 6.40
CA PRO A 42 -24.91 -3.58 7.09
C PRO A 42 -25.64 -2.55 7.96
N GLY A 43 -26.97 -2.50 7.87
CA GLY A 43 -27.78 -1.52 8.62
C GLY A 43 -27.92 -0.14 7.96
N GLU A 44 -27.16 0.13 6.88
CA GLU A 44 -27.32 1.35 6.08
C GLU A 44 -28.05 1.07 4.76
N CYS A 45 -28.88 2.02 4.34
CA CYS A 45 -29.68 1.90 3.13
C CYS A 45 -29.00 2.47 1.88
N CYS A 46 -28.06 3.38 2.05
CA CYS A 46 -27.42 4.07 0.93
C CYS A 46 -26.00 3.55 0.73
N PRO A 47 -25.61 3.21 -0.50
CA PRO A 47 -24.25 2.79 -0.78
C PRO A 47 -23.30 3.99 -0.63
N LEU A 48 -22.10 3.70 -0.12
CA LEU A 48 -20.99 4.64 -0.20
C LEU A 48 -20.64 4.91 -1.66
N PRO A 49 -20.14 6.10 -2.02
CA PRO A 49 -19.76 6.38 -3.41
C PRO A 49 -18.51 5.58 -3.81
N SER A 50 -18.48 5.16 -5.08
CA SER A 50 -17.28 4.54 -5.66
C SER A 50 -16.12 5.54 -5.67
N ARG A 51 -14.90 5.06 -5.40
CA ARG A 51 -13.70 5.91 -5.32
C ARG A 51 -12.51 5.27 -6.01
N CYS A 52 -11.58 6.08 -6.48
CA CYS A 52 -10.31 5.60 -7.00
C CYS A 52 -9.31 5.42 -5.86
N VAL A 53 -8.57 4.33 -5.90
CA VAL A 53 -7.47 4.04 -4.97
C VAL A 53 -6.22 3.71 -5.78
N CYS A 54 -5.05 4.10 -5.27
CA CYS A 54 -3.79 3.82 -5.95
C CYS A 54 -3.59 2.33 -6.19
N SER A 55 -3.09 2.00 -7.39
CA SER A 55 -2.70 0.66 -7.79
C SER A 55 -1.20 0.64 -8.06
N PRO A 56 -0.37 0.17 -7.11
CA PRO A 56 1.07 0.07 -7.31
C PRO A 56 1.47 -0.82 -8.50
N ALA A 57 0.61 -1.79 -8.85
CA ALA A 57 0.80 -2.64 -10.03
C ALA A 57 0.56 -1.89 -11.36
N GLY A 58 -0.19 -0.80 -11.33
CA GLY A 58 -0.41 0.09 -12.47
C GLY A 58 0.77 1.05 -12.74
N CYS A 59 1.77 1.10 -11.84
CA CYS A 59 2.92 1.97 -12.03
C CYS A 59 3.80 1.48 -13.20
N LEU A 60 3.80 2.26 -14.28
CA LEU A 60 4.60 1.96 -15.46
C LEU A 60 6.09 2.05 -15.13
N ARG A 61 6.77 0.91 -15.08
CA ARG A 61 8.23 0.87 -15.00
C ARG A 61 8.80 1.21 -16.37
N LYS A 62 9.17 2.48 -16.58
CA LYS A 62 9.90 2.88 -17.79
C LYS A 62 11.23 2.13 -17.84
N VAL A 63 11.56 1.53 -18.98
CA VAL A 63 12.85 0.91 -19.24
C VAL A 63 13.56 1.80 -20.25
N CYS A 64 14.72 2.33 -19.88
CA CYS A 64 15.51 3.16 -20.78
C CYS A 64 16.29 2.29 -21.77
N GLN A 65 16.55 2.87 -22.96
CA GLN A 65 17.49 2.29 -23.90
C GLN A 65 18.90 2.25 -23.30
N PRO A 66 19.76 1.30 -23.72
CA PRO A 66 21.17 1.29 -23.33
C PRO A 66 21.82 2.67 -23.57
N GLY A 67 22.56 3.17 -22.57
CA GLY A 67 23.17 4.50 -22.59
C GLY A 67 22.29 5.63 -22.05
N TYR A 68 21.09 5.32 -21.56
CA TYR A 68 20.22 6.21 -20.81
C TYR A 68 19.87 5.59 -19.46
N LEU A 69 19.76 6.42 -18.42
CA LEU A 69 19.37 5.99 -17.08
C LEU A 69 18.05 6.64 -16.66
N ASN A 70 17.25 5.87 -15.91
CA ASN A 70 16.01 6.35 -15.32
C ASN A 70 16.33 7.24 -14.13
N ILE A 71 16.05 8.53 -14.26
CA ILE A 71 16.22 9.50 -13.18
C ILE A 71 14.86 9.84 -12.61
N LEU A 72 14.74 9.80 -11.28
CA LEU A 72 13.54 10.24 -10.57
C LEU A 72 13.37 11.75 -10.74
N VAL A 73 12.26 12.16 -11.35
CA VAL A 73 11.92 13.57 -11.61
C VAL A 73 10.86 14.07 -10.64
N SER A 74 9.89 13.23 -10.26
CA SER A 74 8.90 13.56 -9.24
C SER A 74 8.59 12.35 -8.38
N LYS A 75 8.49 12.56 -7.07
CA LYS A 75 7.94 11.58 -6.13
C LYS A 75 6.42 11.50 -6.32
N GLY A 76 5.88 10.29 -6.30
CA GLY A 76 4.44 10.08 -6.20
C GLY A 76 3.91 10.58 -4.86
N THR A 77 2.71 11.14 -4.87
CA THR A 77 2.03 11.63 -3.65
C THR A 77 1.16 10.57 -3.00
N GLY A 78 0.96 9.42 -3.66
CA GLY A 78 0.07 8.36 -3.20
C GLY A 78 -1.41 8.71 -3.35
N LYS A 79 -1.73 9.73 -4.16
CA LYS A 79 -3.11 10.09 -4.54
C LYS A 79 -3.41 9.57 -5.94
N PRO A 80 -4.67 9.17 -6.23
CA PRO A 80 -5.05 8.75 -7.58
C PRO A 80 -4.66 9.77 -8.65
N GLY A 81 -3.88 9.34 -9.65
CA GLY A 81 -3.31 10.18 -10.71
C GLY A 81 -1.87 10.65 -10.45
N GLU A 82 -1.39 10.50 -9.22
CA GLU A 82 -0.03 10.79 -8.77
C GLU A 82 0.48 9.66 -7.84
N CYS A 83 0.01 8.44 -8.04
CA CYS A 83 0.35 7.30 -7.18
C CYS A 83 1.81 6.87 -7.32
N CYS A 84 2.38 7.08 -8.50
CA CYS A 84 3.67 6.53 -8.89
C CYS A 84 4.75 7.60 -9.01
N ASP A 85 5.97 7.22 -8.68
CA ASP A 85 7.17 8.01 -8.97
C ASP A 85 7.33 8.19 -10.49
N LEU A 86 7.61 9.43 -10.93
CA LEU A 86 7.84 9.76 -12.33
C LEU A 86 9.33 9.72 -12.64
N TYR A 87 9.69 8.87 -13.61
CA TYR A 87 11.06 8.71 -14.09
C TYR A 87 11.21 9.22 -15.52
N GLU A 88 12.34 9.87 -15.81
CA GLU A 88 12.76 10.23 -17.15
C GLU A 88 14.08 9.56 -17.52
N CYS A 89 14.17 9.10 -18.76
CA CYS A 89 15.42 8.60 -19.33
C CYS A 89 16.32 9.79 -19.68
N LYS A 90 17.43 9.93 -18.97
CA LYS A 90 18.47 10.91 -19.30
C LYS A 90 19.69 10.19 -19.87
N PRO A 91 20.36 10.74 -20.91
CA PRO A 91 21.56 10.14 -21.46
C PRO A 91 22.65 10.14 -20.40
N VAL A 92 23.36 9.03 -20.27
CA VAL A 92 24.48 8.89 -19.33
C VAL A 92 25.72 9.66 -19.83
N PHE A 93 25.72 10.06 -21.10
CA PHE A 93 26.89 10.59 -21.81
C PHE A 93 26.84 12.10 -22.17
N SER A 94 26.04 12.92 -21.48
CA SER A 94 26.11 14.39 -21.70
C SER A 94 27.28 15.07 -20.95
N VAL A 95 28.15 14.28 -20.33
CA VAL A 95 29.23 14.67 -19.44
C VAL A 95 30.44 13.79 -19.76
N ASP A 96 31.60 14.41 -19.95
CA ASP A 96 32.86 13.69 -20.16
C ASP A 96 33.33 13.08 -18.84
N CYS A 97 33.06 11.79 -18.66
CA CYS A 97 33.43 11.01 -17.48
C CYS A 97 34.81 10.35 -17.61
N SER A 98 35.59 10.66 -18.65
CA SER A 98 36.87 9.98 -18.95
C SER A 98 37.93 10.12 -17.85
N THR A 99 37.81 11.13 -16.99
CA THR A 99 38.70 11.38 -15.85
C THR A 99 38.12 10.94 -14.51
N VAL A 100 36.93 10.35 -14.48
CA VAL A 100 36.22 9.99 -13.23
C VAL A 100 36.44 8.51 -12.91
N GLU A 101 37.09 8.24 -11.78
CA GLU A 101 37.18 6.89 -11.23
C GLU A 101 36.00 6.61 -10.30
N CYS A 102 35.16 5.65 -10.67
CA CYS A 102 33.99 5.27 -9.87
C CYS A 102 34.33 4.23 -8.80
N PRO A 103 33.77 4.36 -7.58
CA PRO A 103 33.92 3.35 -6.55
C PRO A 103 33.21 2.04 -6.93
N PRO A 104 33.70 0.87 -6.45
CA PRO A 104 33.05 -0.40 -6.70
C PRO A 104 31.66 -0.44 -6.05
N VAL A 105 30.65 -0.82 -6.83
CA VAL A 105 29.27 -0.94 -6.35
C VAL A 105 29.11 -2.28 -5.64
N GLN A 106 28.88 -2.25 -4.33
CA GLN A 106 28.41 -3.43 -3.60
C GLN A 106 26.91 -3.56 -3.76
N GLN A 107 26.46 -4.74 -4.19
CA GLN A 107 25.04 -5.08 -4.23
C GLN A 107 24.50 -5.19 -2.80
N VAL A 108 23.39 -4.51 -2.54
CA VAL A 108 22.74 -4.52 -1.22
C VAL A 108 21.71 -5.64 -1.20
N GLN A 109 21.81 -6.53 -0.21
CA GLN A 109 20.78 -7.54 0.03
C GLN A 109 19.76 -7.02 1.04
N CYS A 110 18.54 -6.77 0.58
CA CYS A 110 17.48 -6.23 1.41
C CYS A 110 16.85 -7.30 2.32
N PRO A 111 16.38 -6.91 3.53
CA PRO A 111 15.61 -7.78 4.39
C PRO A 111 14.25 -8.14 3.77
N PRO A 112 13.58 -9.21 4.24
CA PRO A 112 12.36 -9.74 3.59
C PRO A 112 11.16 -8.77 3.53
N ASP A 113 11.08 -7.80 4.44
CA ASP A 113 10.03 -6.78 4.51
C ASP A 113 10.30 -5.57 3.60
N SER A 114 11.39 -5.63 2.83
CA SER A 114 11.92 -4.51 2.07
C SER A 114 12.25 -4.91 0.64
N TYR A 115 12.30 -3.92 -0.25
CA TYR A 115 12.69 -4.09 -1.64
C TYR A 115 13.86 -3.18 -2.01
N GLU A 116 14.65 -3.63 -2.99
CA GLU A 116 15.77 -2.87 -3.52
C GLU A 116 15.26 -1.74 -4.43
N THR A 117 15.67 -0.51 -4.12
CA THR A 117 15.35 0.67 -4.91
C THR A 117 16.11 0.68 -6.23
N GLN A 118 15.63 1.45 -7.20
CA GLN A 118 16.36 1.64 -8.47
C GLN A 118 17.74 2.28 -8.26
N VAL A 119 18.68 1.94 -9.14
CA VAL A 119 20.03 2.51 -9.17
C VAL A 119 19.95 4.01 -9.43
N ARG A 120 20.74 4.78 -8.66
CA ARG A 120 20.86 6.23 -8.83
C ARG A 120 22.24 6.57 -9.37
N LEU A 121 22.36 7.74 -9.98
CA LEU A 121 23.65 8.31 -10.37
C LEU A 121 24.13 9.37 -9.38
N THR A 122 25.42 9.60 -9.37
CA THR A 122 26.03 10.81 -8.81
C THR A 122 25.54 12.06 -9.56
N ALA A 123 25.69 13.25 -8.95
CA ALA A 123 25.16 14.50 -9.52
C ALA A 123 25.81 14.87 -10.87
N ASP A 124 27.04 14.44 -11.08
CA ASP A 124 27.81 14.52 -12.32
C ASP A 124 27.42 13.41 -13.33
N GLY A 125 26.52 12.49 -12.99
CA GLY A 125 26.01 11.47 -13.91
C GLY A 125 26.98 10.33 -14.24
N CYS A 126 28.21 10.36 -13.74
CA CYS A 126 29.28 9.46 -14.15
C CYS A 126 29.29 8.12 -13.41
N CYS A 127 28.91 8.10 -12.13
CA CYS A 127 29.02 6.90 -11.30
C CYS A 127 27.67 6.44 -10.79
N THR A 128 27.48 5.12 -10.76
CA THR A 128 26.32 4.49 -10.14
C THR A 128 26.51 4.46 -8.62
N LEU A 129 25.48 4.90 -7.90
CA LEU A 129 25.43 4.83 -6.45
C LEU A 129 24.83 3.49 -6.01
N PRO A 130 25.24 2.96 -4.84
CA PRO A 130 24.63 1.78 -4.27
C PRO A 130 23.12 1.96 -4.15
N THR A 131 22.39 0.89 -4.45
CA THR A 131 20.96 0.77 -4.22
C THR A 131 20.69 0.84 -2.71
N ARG A 132 19.45 1.19 -2.36
CA ARG A 132 18.98 1.27 -0.98
C ARG A 132 17.83 0.29 -0.80
N CYS A 133 17.51 -0.03 0.45
CA CYS A 133 16.31 -0.78 0.76
C CYS A 133 15.22 0.20 1.19
N GLU A 134 14.01 -0.04 0.72
CA GLU A 134 12.80 0.67 1.16
C GLU A 134 11.72 -0.35 1.55
N CYS A 135 10.82 0.04 2.47
CA CYS A 135 9.77 -0.84 2.96
C CYS A 135 8.78 -1.22 1.87
N LEU A 136 8.36 -2.49 1.84
CA LEU A 136 7.34 -2.96 0.92
C LEU A 136 5.98 -2.29 1.20
N PRO A 137 5.35 -1.64 0.21
CA PRO A 137 4.05 -1.03 0.41
C PRO A 137 2.97 -2.10 0.63
N GLY A 138 2.19 -1.97 1.69
CA GLY A 138 1.01 -2.80 1.95
C GLY A 138 1.28 -4.15 2.62
N LEU A 139 2.47 -4.40 3.16
CA LEU A 139 2.77 -5.66 3.86
C LEU A 139 2.31 -5.71 5.33
N CYS A 140 2.02 -4.56 5.94
CA CYS A 140 1.69 -4.51 7.36
C CYS A 140 0.30 -5.09 7.59
N SER A 141 0.26 -6.34 8.05
CA SER A 141 -0.96 -7.08 8.37
C SER A 141 -1.27 -7.02 9.85
N PHE A 142 -2.53 -6.79 10.18
CA PHE A 142 -3.04 -6.93 11.54
C PHE A 142 -3.60 -8.36 11.73
N PRO A 143 -3.14 -9.12 12.74
CA PRO A 143 -3.56 -10.51 12.87
C PRO A 143 -5.03 -10.63 13.33
N GLN A 144 -5.70 -11.67 12.86
CA GLN A 144 -7.01 -12.07 13.35
C GLN A 144 -6.83 -13.03 14.52
N CYS A 145 -7.15 -12.58 15.73
CA CYS A 145 -7.05 -13.38 16.95
C CYS A 145 -8.31 -14.24 17.16
N THR A 146 -8.17 -15.37 17.85
CA THR A 146 -9.30 -16.25 18.19
C THR A 146 -10.22 -15.58 19.21
N ALA A 147 -11.49 -16.00 19.27
CA ALA A 147 -12.47 -15.42 20.20
C ALA A 147 -11.97 -15.46 21.66
N GLY A 148 -11.94 -14.28 22.31
CA GLY A 148 -11.41 -14.11 23.67
C GLY A 148 -9.94 -13.70 23.75
N SER A 149 -9.27 -13.51 22.61
CA SER A 149 -7.93 -12.93 22.54
C SER A 149 -7.92 -11.65 21.70
N SER A 150 -7.03 -10.72 22.04
CA SER A 150 -6.84 -9.46 21.34
C SER A 150 -5.37 -9.28 20.94
N PRO A 151 -5.10 -8.69 19.77
CA PRO A 151 -3.74 -8.42 19.35
C PRO A 151 -3.14 -7.26 20.16
N GLU A 152 -1.97 -7.51 20.74
CA GLU A 152 -1.15 -6.51 21.41
C GLU A 152 0.16 -6.33 20.64
N VAL A 153 0.63 -5.08 20.53
CA VAL A 153 1.89 -4.76 19.87
C VAL A 153 3.04 -5.21 20.76
N VAL A 154 3.78 -6.23 20.33
CA VAL A 154 5.01 -6.68 20.98
C VAL A 154 6.24 -5.93 20.46
N PHE A 155 6.14 -5.35 19.26
CA PHE A 155 7.18 -4.56 18.67
C PHE A 155 6.62 -3.46 17.78
N ASN A 156 7.12 -2.23 17.97
CA ASN A 156 6.79 -1.12 17.09
C ASN A 156 7.78 -1.09 15.93
N GLY A 157 7.26 -1.14 14.72
CA GLY A 157 7.99 -0.82 13.51
C GLY A 157 8.27 0.67 13.47
N ASP A 158 9.43 1.04 12.92
CA ASP A 158 9.84 2.45 12.75
C ASP A 158 9.83 2.87 11.27
N GLY A 159 9.36 1.99 10.37
CA GLY A 159 9.33 2.23 8.94
C GLY A 159 10.71 2.16 8.29
N THR A 160 11.70 1.59 8.97
CA THR A 160 13.03 1.31 8.39
C THR A 160 13.13 -0.12 7.87
N PRO A 161 13.96 -0.39 6.84
CA PRO A 161 14.15 -1.74 6.33
C PRO A 161 14.54 -2.76 7.41
N GLY A 162 13.79 -3.85 7.53
CA GLY A 162 13.93 -4.87 8.58
C GLY A 162 13.04 -4.61 9.80
N ARG A 163 12.40 -3.44 9.88
CA ARG A 163 11.48 -3.00 10.94
C ARG A 163 10.31 -2.20 10.37
N CYS A 164 9.85 -2.59 9.18
CA CYS A 164 8.87 -1.81 8.44
C CYS A 164 7.49 -1.76 9.11
N CYS A 165 7.10 -2.82 9.83
CA CYS A 165 5.77 -2.99 10.41
C CYS A 165 5.84 -3.32 11.89
N ASP A 166 4.76 -3.00 12.59
CA ASP A 166 4.53 -3.47 13.96
C ASP A 166 4.35 -5.00 13.96
N VAL A 167 4.81 -5.63 15.03
CA VAL A 167 4.59 -7.06 15.30
C VAL A 167 3.59 -7.19 16.43
N TYR A 168 2.60 -8.05 16.23
CA TYR A 168 1.49 -8.26 17.14
C TYR A 168 1.50 -9.69 17.66
N GLU A 169 1.15 -9.88 18.93
CA GLU A 169 0.82 -11.18 19.52
C GLU A 169 -0.61 -11.18 20.06
N CYS A 170 -1.32 -12.29 19.89
CA CYS A 170 -2.66 -12.44 20.45
C CYS A 170 -2.55 -12.84 21.92
N ILE A 171 -2.98 -11.95 22.81
CA ILE A 171 -3.05 -12.21 24.25
C ILE A 171 -4.50 -12.50 24.67
N ASN A 172 -4.70 -13.43 25.60
CA ASN A 172 -6.02 -13.71 26.16
C ASN A 172 -6.45 -12.55 27.05
N GLY A 173 -7.49 -11.82 26.65
CA GLY A 173 -8.06 -10.74 27.41
C GLY A 173 -9.32 -11.19 28.13
N GLU A 174 -9.36 -11.12 29.45
CA GLU A 174 -10.65 -11.02 30.15
C GLU A 174 -11.37 -9.78 29.59
N PHE A 175 -12.54 -10.00 28.99
CA PHE A 175 -13.32 -8.96 28.33
C PHE A 175 -13.63 -7.78 29.26
N GLY A 176 -12.86 -6.70 29.14
CA GLY A 176 -13.24 -5.37 29.63
C GLY A 176 -14.10 -4.64 28.59
N PRO A 177 -15.15 -3.90 28.98
CA PRO A 177 -16.13 -3.33 28.06
C PRO A 177 -15.60 -2.01 27.48
N SER A 178 -14.62 -2.07 26.59
CA SER A 178 -14.26 -0.93 25.76
C SER A 178 -13.29 -1.37 24.67
N ARG A 179 -13.80 -1.66 23.48
CA ARG A 179 -13.24 -1.29 22.16
C ARG A 179 -13.88 -2.11 21.04
N GLU A 180 -15.12 -1.75 20.69
CA GLU A 180 -15.71 -2.00 19.37
C GLU A 180 -15.04 -1.17 18.24
N LEU A 181 -13.89 -0.52 18.47
CA LEU A 181 -13.37 0.52 17.58
C LEU A 181 -12.30 0.07 16.57
N CYS A 182 -11.96 -1.22 16.47
CA CYS A 182 -10.94 -1.69 15.51
C CYS A 182 -11.51 -2.45 14.30
N LEU A 183 -12.83 -2.61 14.17
CA LEU A 183 -13.46 -3.22 13.00
C LEU A 183 -13.74 -2.23 11.86
N ALA A 184 -13.37 -0.96 12.00
CA ALA A 184 -13.81 0.10 11.08
C ALA A 184 -12.79 0.56 10.03
N LEU A 185 -11.59 -0.02 9.91
CA LEU A 185 -10.63 0.38 8.87
C LEU A 185 -9.86 -0.81 8.29
N ALA A 186 -10.51 -1.55 7.40
CA ALA A 186 -9.89 -2.27 6.30
C ALA A 186 -10.83 -2.24 5.09
#